data_AF-A0A229GZM7-F1
#
_entry.id   AF-A0A229GZM7-F1
#
_cell.length_a   1.000
_cell.length_b   1.000
_cell.length_c   1.000
_cell.angle_alpha   90.00
_cell.angle_beta   90.00
_cell.angle_gamma   90.00
#
_symmetry.space_group_name_H-M   'P 1'
#
loop_
_entity.id
_entity.type
_entity.pdbx_description
1 polymer ?
#
loop_
_entity_poly.entity_id
_entity_poly.type
_entity_poly.pdbx_seq_one_letter_code
_entity_poly.pdbx_strand_id
1 'polypeptide(L)'
;MTWRERIRVFANRVFAVLLVYLALIVLIDSITPRSLRLDVFAALAPLVAAAFCTYRQTLVLGLLDLVVMAITHGVIPDTLVPLNRVASVLGNTLMVGASIAVARLLRDREELLTQVRATGEAAQRALLRELPLRGSDVVVDGFYVSSQQGALVGGDIYEVVDTPYGARVLIGDVQGKGLRTLGAGAAVLTAFREAAYHLRSLSDGVDAMEVGLRRYNSSHTRERNGSEEERFVTALVFGVERDDPAPVPESPADTRPGASDPGDTALMVLIDCGHVQPYLLHADGTVDELDSAEPGLPLGLGDLTGAPRPVQRIPIEPDTRVLACTDGVTEARCPTGEFYPLADRLSGWASLPTPELLGRLRKDLDAHTKGRLQDDAAVLVLEHVPGLPG
;
A
#
# COMPACT_ATOMS: atom_id res chain seq x y z
N MET A 1 14.92 -17.27 0.30
CA MET A 1 14.21 -17.88 -0.84
C MET A 1 12.98 -17.04 -1.12
N THR A 2 12.93 -16.37 -2.26
CA THR A 2 11.85 -15.44 -2.60
C THR A 2 10.54 -16.21 -2.87
N TRP A 3 9.38 -15.56 -2.69
CA TRP A 3 8.07 -16.19 -2.93
C TRP A 3 7.94 -16.78 -4.35
N ARG A 4 8.54 -16.12 -5.35
CA ARG A 4 8.63 -16.59 -6.75
C ARG A 4 9.45 -17.89 -6.90
N GLU A 5 10.52 -18.05 -6.13
CA GLU A 5 11.31 -19.30 -6.12
C GLU A 5 10.52 -20.47 -5.54
N ARG A 6 9.73 -20.22 -4.48
CA ARG A 6 8.87 -21.26 -3.88
C ARG A 6 7.81 -21.76 -4.87
N ILE A 7 7.15 -20.86 -5.60
CA ILE A 7 6.17 -21.22 -6.63
C ILE A 7 6.83 -22.02 -7.75
N ARG A 8 8.01 -21.59 -8.22
CA ARG A 8 8.72 -22.30 -9.29
C ARG A 8 9.15 -23.71 -8.86
N VAL A 9 9.63 -23.87 -7.62
CA VAL A 9 9.98 -25.20 -7.08
C VAL A 9 8.73 -26.08 -6.92
N PHE A 10 7.62 -25.51 -6.46
CA PHE A 10 6.35 -26.24 -6.37
C PHE A 10 5.88 -26.70 -7.76
N ALA A 11 5.82 -25.81 -8.74
CA ALA A 11 5.44 -26.13 -10.12
C ALA A 11 6.33 -27.22 -10.72
N ASN A 12 7.64 -27.17 -10.50
CA ASN A 12 8.57 -28.19 -10.97
C ASN A 12 8.33 -29.57 -10.32
N ARG A 13 7.99 -29.60 -9.03
CA ARG A 13 7.63 -30.86 -8.33
C ARG A 13 6.34 -31.45 -8.88
N VAL A 14 5.31 -30.62 -9.05
CA VAL A 14 4.03 -31.06 -9.65
C VAL A 14 4.26 -31.58 -11.07
N PHE A 15 5.04 -30.86 -11.88
CA PHE A 15 5.40 -31.29 -13.23
C PHE A 15 6.08 -32.66 -13.26
N ALA A 16 7.03 -32.91 -12.36
CA ALA A 16 7.69 -34.22 -12.26
C ALA A 16 6.70 -35.32 -11.85
N VAL A 17 5.79 -35.05 -10.91
CA VAL A 17 4.73 -36.00 -10.52
C VAL A 17 3.80 -36.31 -11.70
N LEU A 18 3.44 -35.31 -12.49
CA LEU A 18 2.58 -35.49 -13.67
C LEU A 18 3.26 -36.30 -14.78
N LEU A 19 4.58 -36.15 -14.96
CA LEU A 19 5.35 -37.01 -15.87
C LEU A 19 5.36 -38.47 -15.41
N VAL A 20 5.58 -38.70 -14.10
CA VAL A 20 5.52 -40.06 -13.53
C VAL A 20 4.12 -40.65 -13.66
N TYR A 21 3.08 -39.86 -13.40
CA TYR A 21 1.69 -40.26 -13.60
C TYR A 21 1.42 -40.69 -15.05
N LEU A 22 1.82 -39.87 -16.02
CA LEU A 22 1.64 -40.18 -17.44
C LEU A 22 2.38 -41.48 -17.82
N ALA A 23 3.64 -41.62 -17.39
CA ALA A 23 4.42 -42.84 -17.63
C ALA A 23 3.79 -44.08 -16.99
N LEU A 24 3.24 -43.95 -15.78
CA LEU A 24 2.56 -45.05 -15.07
C LEU A 24 1.27 -45.45 -15.79
N ILE A 25 0.47 -44.50 -16.27
CA ILE A 25 -0.74 -44.78 -17.06
C ILE A 25 -0.37 -45.56 -18.31
N VAL A 26 0.66 -45.13 -19.04
CA VAL A 26 1.15 -45.84 -20.24
C VAL A 26 1.60 -47.26 -19.92
N LEU A 27 2.34 -47.43 -18.82
CA LEU A 27 2.81 -48.75 -18.38
C LEU A 27 1.64 -49.68 -18.01
N ILE A 28 0.68 -49.18 -17.23
CA ILE A 28 -0.50 -49.97 -16.83
C ILE A 28 -1.33 -50.33 -18.05
N ASP A 29 -1.59 -49.38 -18.95
CA ASP A 29 -2.35 -49.61 -20.19
C ASP A 29 -1.67 -50.66 -21.08
N SER A 30 -0.33 -50.71 -21.11
CA SER A 30 0.42 -51.71 -21.89
C SER A 30 0.32 -53.15 -21.36
N ILE A 31 0.05 -53.33 -20.06
CA ILE A 31 -0.07 -54.63 -19.39
C ILE A 31 -1.53 -55.07 -19.29
N THR A 32 -2.47 -54.11 -19.33
CA THR A 32 -3.90 -54.36 -19.17
C THR A 32 -4.49 -54.99 -20.45
N PRO A 33 -5.46 -55.93 -20.33
CA PRO A 33 -6.13 -56.49 -21.49
C PRO A 33 -6.76 -55.42 -22.37
N ARG A 34 -6.64 -55.55 -23.71
CA ARG A 34 -7.09 -54.56 -24.71
C ARG A 34 -8.59 -54.20 -24.66
N SER A 35 -9.39 -54.91 -23.88
CA SER A 35 -10.79 -54.61 -23.63
C SER A 35 -11.00 -53.46 -22.63
N LEU A 36 -9.99 -53.10 -21.83
CA LEU A 36 -10.03 -52.01 -20.85
C LEU A 36 -8.88 -51.04 -21.14
N ARG A 37 -9.18 -49.87 -21.72
CA ARG A 37 -8.19 -48.82 -21.98
C ARG A 37 -8.27 -47.73 -20.89
N LEU A 38 -7.12 -47.40 -20.32
CA LEU A 38 -6.98 -46.38 -19.27
C LEU A 38 -6.36 -45.08 -19.80
N ASP A 39 -6.07 -45.01 -21.09
CA ASP A 39 -5.57 -43.83 -21.79
C ASP A 39 -6.46 -42.58 -21.65
N VAL A 40 -7.76 -42.73 -21.42
CA VAL A 40 -8.66 -41.61 -21.11
C VAL A 40 -8.20 -40.84 -19.86
N PHE A 41 -7.55 -41.51 -18.91
CA PHE A 41 -7.03 -40.87 -17.71
C PHE A 41 -5.73 -40.09 -17.98
N ALA A 42 -4.98 -40.41 -19.04
CA ALA A 42 -3.75 -39.68 -19.41
C ALA A 42 -4.05 -38.19 -19.67
N ALA A 43 -5.22 -37.91 -20.22
CA ALA A 43 -5.76 -36.56 -20.49
C ALA A 43 -5.91 -35.67 -19.23
N LEU A 44 -5.94 -36.27 -18.02
CA LEU A 44 -5.97 -35.51 -16.77
C LEU A 44 -4.64 -34.81 -16.47
N ALA A 45 -3.52 -35.35 -16.97
CA ALA A 45 -2.20 -34.78 -16.74
C ALA A 45 -2.06 -33.34 -17.27
N PRO A 46 -2.36 -33.04 -18.56
CA PRO A 46 -2.32 -31.68 -19.07
C PRO A 46 -3.34 -30.76 -18.39
N LEU A 47 -4.50 -31.28 -17.97
CA LEU A 47 -5.53 -30.49 -17.28
C LEU A 47 -5.06 -30.03 -15.90
N VAL A 48 -4.47 -30.93 -15.11
CA VAL A 48 -3.87 -30.59 -13.80
C VAL A 48 -2.64 -29.69 -14.00
N ALA A 49 -1.84 -29.92 -15.05
CA ALA A 49 -0.72 -29.04 -15.39
C ALA A 49 -1.20 -27.62 -15.68
N ALA A 50 -2.34 -27.44 -16.36
CA ALA A 50 -2.89 -26.11 -16.64
C ALA A 50 -3.17 -25.28 -15.38
N ALA A 51 -3.52 -25.93 -14.27
CA ALA A 51 -3.82 -25.26 -13.00
C ALA A 51 -2.57 -24.98 -12.13
N PHE A 52 -1.55 -25.84 -12.18
CA PHE A 52 -0.45 -25.81 -11.19
C PHE A 52 0.95 -25.64 -11.78
N CYS A 53 1.10 -25.83 -13.09
CA CYS A 53 2.38 -25.74 -13.78
C CYS A 53 2.45 -24.48 -14.65
N THR A 54 3.66 -24.16 -15.12
CA THR A 54 3.83 -23.08 -16.08
C THR A 54 3.19 -23.41 -17.43
N TYR A 55 2.79 -22.39 -18.19
CA TYR A 55 2.25 -22.56 -19.55
C TYR A 55 3.12 -23.46 -20.44
N ARG A 56 4.46 -23.31 -20.35
CA ARG A 56 5.42 -24.15 -21.09
C ARG A 56 5.36 -25.62 -20.67
N GLN A 57 5.23 -25.90 -19.38
CA GLN A 57 5.12 -27.26 -18.85
C GLN A 57 3.81 -27.92 -19.28
N THR A 58 2.69 -27.20 -19.25
CA THR A 58 1.40 -27.68 -19.73
C THR A 58 1.43 -28.00 -21.22
N LEU A 59 2.07 -27.14 -22.03
CA LEU A 59 2.27 -27.39 -23.46
C LEU A 59 3.07 -28.69 -23.69
N VAL A 60 4.17 -28.87 -22.96
CA VAL A 60 5.02 -30.07 -23.07
C VAL A 60 4.25 -31.34 -22.68
N LEU A 61 3.52 -31.32 -21.55
CA LEU A 61 2.72 -32.47 -21.12
C LEU A 61 1.59 -32.80 -22.10
N GLY A 62 0.89 -31.78 -22.62
CA GLY A 62 -0.16 -31.98 -23.61
C GLY A 62 0.37 -32.55 -24.93
N LEU A 63 1.52 -32.06 -25.40
CA LEU A 63 2.16 -32.61 -26.60
C LEU A 63 2.64 -34.05 -26.39
N LEU A 64 3.25 -34.32 -25.23
CA LEU A 64 3.72 -35.67 -24.89
C LEU A 64 2.56 -36.66 -24.83
N ASP A 65 1.46 -36.27 -24.21
CA ASP A 65 0.23 -37.07 -24.14
C ASP A 65 -0.35 -37.36 -25.53
N LEU A 66 -0.39 -36.37 -26.43
CA LEU A 66 -0.80 -36.59 -27.83
C LEU A 66 0.13 -37.55 -28.58
N VAL A 67 1.45 -37.46 -28.36
CA VAL A 67 2.43 -38.37 -28.99
C VAL A 67 2.23 -39.80 -28.49
N VAL A 68 2.06 -39.98 -27.19
CA VAL A 68 1.74 -41.28 -26.58
C VAL A 68 0.45 -41.85 -27.18
N MET A 69 -0.59 -41.03 -27.27
CA MET A 69 -1.89 -41.41 -27.84
C MET A 69 -1.78 -41.83 -29.31
N ALA A 70 -0.97 -41.11 -30.10
CA ALA A 70 -0.72 -41.43 -31.49
C ALA A 70 0.06 -42.73 -31.68
N ILE A 71 1.01 -43.04 -30.79
CA ILE A 71 1.75 -44.32 -30.81
C ILE A 71 0.81 -45.48 -30.46
N THR A 72 0.04 -45.36 -29.38
CA THR A 72 -0.83 -46.45 -28.90
C THR A 72 -1.97 -46.77 -29.87
N HIS A 73 -2.51 -45.78 -30.57
CA HIS A 73 -3.60 -45.99 -31.55
C HIS A 73 -3.13 -46.08 -33.02
N GLY A 74 -2.02 -45.46 -33.39
CA GLY A 74 -1.56 -45.39 -34.79
C GLY A 74 -0.65 -46.53 -35.20
N VAL A 75 0.19 -47.03 -34.27
CA VAL A 75 1.26 -48.00 -34.58
C VAL A 75 0.90 -49.41 -34.12
N ILE A 76 0.11 -49.54 -33.03
CA ILE A 76 -0.28 -50.84 -32.49
C ILE A 76 -1.61 -51.28 -33.13
N PRO A 77 -1.67 -52.45 -33.80
CA PRO A 77 -2.90 -52.97 -34.39
C PRO A 77 -3.95 -53.29 -33.30
N ASP A 78 -5.09 -52.60 -33.33
CA ASP A 78 -6.20 -52.80 -32.39
C ASP A 78 -7.21 -53.85 -32.86
N THR A 79 -7.83 -54.50 -31.89
CA THR A 79 -9.02 -55.35 -32.05
C THR A 79 -10.33 -54.64 -31.66
N LEU A 80 -10.29 -53.33 -31.39
CA LEU A 80 -11.42 -52.53 -30.92
C LEU A 80 -12.32 -52.03 -32.05
N VAL A 81 -13.59 -51.76 -31.72
CA VAL A 81 -14.56 -51.14 -32.63
C VAL A 81 -14.03 -49.75 -33.05
N PRO A 82 -13.99 -49.43 -34.36
CA PRO A 82 -13.46 -48.15 -34.87
C PRO A 82 -14.01 -46.91 -34.18
N LEU A 83 -15.29 -46.95 -33.75
CA LEU A 83 -15.95 -45.85 -33.07
C LEU A 83 -15.29 -45.47 -31.73
N ASN A 84 -14.85 -46.44 -30.92
CA ASN A 84 -14.21 -46.16 -29.63
C ASN A 84 -12.82 -45.53 -29.81
N ARG A 85 -12.06 -45.99 -30.81
CA ARG A 85 -10.76 -45.42 -31.17
C ARG A 85 -10.90 -43.95 -31.58
N VAL A 86 -11.89 -43.65 -32.43
CA VAL A 86 -12.16 -42.27 -32.86
C VAL A 86 -12.59 -41.41 -31.66
N ALA A 87 -13.46 -41.93 -30.79
CA ALA A 87 -13.90 -41.22 -29.60
C ALA A 87 -12.76 -40.90 -28.63
N SER A 88 -11.86 -41.85 -28.34
CA SER A 88 -10.72 -41.64 -27.44
C SER A 88 -9.73 -40.61 -27.99
N VAL A 89 -9.36 -40.71 -29.27
CA VAL A 89 -8.43 -39.75 -29.90
C VAL A 89 -9.03 -38.36 -29.93
N LEU A 90 -10.30 -38.24 -30.32
CA LEU A 90 -10.99 -36.95 -30.39
C LEU A 90 -11.18 -36.33 -29.00
N GLY A 91 -11.62 -37.12 -28.01
CA GLY A 91 -11.78 -36.68 -26.63
C GLY A 91 -10.46 -36.21 -26.01
N ASN A 92 -9.38 -36.96 -26.22
CA ASN A 92 -8.07 -36.59 -25.70
C ASN A 92 -7.53 -35.31 -26.36
N THR A 93 -7.67 -35.19 -27.68
CA THR A 93 -7.25 -33.99 -28.41
C THR A 93 -8.00 -32.76 -27.91
N LEU A 94 -9.29 -32.89 -27.66
CA LEU A 94 -10.13 -31.80 -27.15
C LEU A 94 -9.75 -31.44 -25.70
N MET A 95 -9.42 -32.43 -24.85
CA MET A 95 -8.96 -32.20 -23.48
C MET A 95 -7.60 -31.49 -23.42
N VAL A 96 -6.64 -31.91 -24.27
CA VAL A 96 -5.34 -31.22 -24.40
C VAL A 96 -5.53 -29.79 -24.88
N GLY A 97 -6.40 -29.59 -25.90
CA GLY A 97 -6.77 -28.27 -26.38
C GLY A 97 -7.38 -27.39 -25.30
N ALA A 98 -8.34 -27.91 -24.53
CA ALA A 98 -8.95 -27.22 -23.40
C ALA A 98 -7.93 -26.88 -22.31
N SER A 99 -7.03 -27.80 -21.99
CA SER A 99 -5.97 -27.60 -20.99
C SER A 99 -5.02 -26.46 -21.39
N ILE A 100 -4.60 -26.41 -22.66
CA ILE A 100 -3.77 -25.32 -23.19
C ILE A 100 -4.55 -24.00 -23.17
N ALA A 101 -5.84 -24.01 -23.55
CA ALA A 101 -6.68 -22.82 -23.51
C ALA A 101 -6.86 -22.27 -22.08
N VAL A 102 -7.09 -23.13 -21.10
CA VAL A 102 -7.16 -22.77 -19.67
C VAL A 102 -5.82 -22.21 -19.19
N ALA A 103 -4.70 -22.85 -19.53
CA ALA A 103 -3.37 -22.37 -19.15
C ALA A 103 -3.04 -21.00 -19.76
N ARG A 104 -3.50 -20.72 -21.00
CA ARG A 104 -3.41 -19.38 -21.61
C ARG A 104 -4.27 -18.38 -20.87
N LEU A 105 -5.54 -18.70 -20.63
CA LEU A 105 -6.46 -17.80 -19.95
C LEU A 105 -5.97 -17.42 -18.54
N LEU A 106 -5.42 -18.38 -17.79
CA LEU A 106 -4.84 -18.14 -16.48
C LEU A 106 -3.61 -17.23 -16.57
N ARG A 107 -2.73 -17.48 -17.55
CA ARG A 107 -1.56 -16.64 -17.80
C ARG A 107 -1.93 -15.21 -18.19
N ASP A 108 -2.86 -15.05 -19.12
CA ASP A 108 -3.31 -13.73 -19.59
C ASP A 108 -3.95 -12.94 -18.44
N ARG A 109 -4.72 -13.61 -17.57
CA ARG A 109 -5.25 -13.01 -16.34
C ARG A 109 -4.14 -12.55 -15.39
N GLU A 110 -3.10 -13.36 -15.18
CA GLU A 110 -1.96 -12.99 -14.33
C GLU A 110 -1.18 -11.79 -14.90
N GLU A 111 -0.95 -11.77 -16.22
CA GLU A 111 -0.25 -10.69 -16.91
C GLU A 111 -1.06 -9.38 -16.83
N LEU A 112 -2.38 -9.43 -17.10
CA LEU A 112 -3.29 -8.29 -16.94
C LEU A 112 -3.30 -7.76 -15.51
N LEU A 113 -3.44 -8.64 -14.50
CA LEU A 113 -3.44 -8.22 -13.10
C LEU A 113 -2.11 -7.55 -12.72
N THR A 114 -0.99 -8.04 -13.23
CA THR A 114 0.34 -7.44 -12.98
C THR A 114 0.43 -6.06 -13.62
N GLN A 115 -0.04 -5.90 -14.85
CA GLN A 115 -0.03 -4.62 -15.56
C GLN A 115 -0.92 -3.59 -14.86
N VAL A 116 -2.16 -3.95 -14.50
CA VAL A 116 -3.09 -3.03 -13.82
C VAL A 116 -2.51 -2.63 -12.45
N ARG A 117 -1.90 -3.56 -11.70
CA ARG A 117 -1.18 -3.25 -10.44
C ARG A 117 -0.04 -2.27 -10.65
N ALA A 118 0.82 -2.50 -11.64
CA ALA A 118 1.92 -1.60 -11.94
C ALA A 118 1.43 -0.19 -12.31
N THR A 119 0.33 -0.07 -13.04
CA THR A 119 -0.27 1.25 -13.35
C THR A 119 -0.86 1.94 -12.12
N GLY A 120 -1.50 1.19 -11.21
CA GLY A 120 -2.03 1.72 -9.96
C GLY A 120 -0.91 2.26 -9.05
N GLU A 121 0.15 1.46 -8.87
CA GLU A 121 1.33 1.88 -8.11
C GLU A 121 2.02 3.10 -8.73
N ALA A 122 2.14 3.15 -10.06
CA ALA A 122 2.75 4.30 -10.74
C ALA A 122 1.91 5.57 -10.58
N ALA A 123 0.57 5.46 -10.66
CA ALA A 123 -0.33 6.59 -10.41
C ALA A 123 -0.26 7.06 -8.95
N GLN A 124 -0.22 6.15 -7.99
CA GLN A 124 -0.08 6.49 -6.57
C GLN A 124 1.27 7.17 -6.31
N ARG A 125 2.39 6.66 -6.83
CA ARG A 125 3.71 7.32 -6.71
C ARG A 125 3.74 8.68 -7.38
N ALA A 126 3.00 8.89 -8.47
CA ALA A 126 2.90 10.20 -9.11
C ALA A 126 2.07 11.20 -8.30
N LEU A 127 1.18 10.71 -7.42
CA LEU A 127 0.41 11.53 -6.49
C LEU A 127 1.16 11.84 -5.19
N LEU A 128 2.09 10.98 -4.77
CA LEU A 128 2.87 11.17 -3.55
C LEU A 128 4.16 11.94 -3.82
N ARG A 129 4.56 12.79 -2.87
CA ARG A 129 5.79 13.57 -2.97
C ARG A 129 7.02 12.68 -2.75
N GLU A 130 8.09 12.94 -3.50
CA GLU A 130 9.41 12.39 -3.19
C GLU A 130 9.99 13.08 -1.95
N LEU A 131 10.53 12.29 -1.02
CA LEU A 131 11.18 12.73 0.21
C LEU A 131 12.69 12.43 0.13
N PRO A 132 13.55 13.21 0.82
CA PRO A 132 13.22 14.29 1.75
C PRO A 132 12.91 15.62 1.06
N LEU A 133 12.03 16.41 1.67
CA LEU A 133 11.80 17.82 1.34
C LEU A 133 12.56 18.70 2.33
N ARG A 134 13.36 19.63 1.82
CA ARG A 134 14.06 20.63 2.63
C ARG A 134 13.37 21.98 2.42
N GLY A 135 12.74 22.48 3.47
CA GLY A 135 12.18 23.84 3.52
C GLY A 135 13.18 24.82 4.12
N SER A 136 12.74 26.06 4.35
CA SER A 136 13.60 27.12 4.91
C SER A 136 14.00 26.92 6.38
N ASP A 137 13.15 26.24 7.16
CA ASP A 137 13.30 26.04 8.59
C ASP A 137 12.94 24.63 9.05
N VAL A 138 12.65 23.73 8.10
CA VAL A 138 12.34 22.34 8.39
C VAL A 138 12.92 21.37 7.36
N VAL A 139 13.15 20.14 7.79
CA VAL A 139 13.38 19.00 6.91
C VAL A 139 12.27 17.99 7.15
N VAL A 140 11.61 17.56 6.08
CA VAL A 140 10.63 16.47 6.15
C VAL A 140 11.18 15.27 5.41
N ASP A 141 11.35 14.16 6.12
CA ASP A 141 11.80 12.89 5.57
C ASP A 141 10.83 11.78 5.97
N GLY A 142 10.86 10.64 5.28
CA GLY A 142 9.90 9.58 5.54
C GLY A 142 10.03 8.42 4.59
N PHE A 143 9.18 7.42 4.82
CA PHE A 143 9.05 6.31 3.90
C PHE A 143 7.61 5.81 3.83
N TYR A 144 7.31 5.15 2.73
CA TYR A 144 6.07 4.43 2.51
C TYR A 144 6.37 2.99 2.09
N VAL A 145 5.67 2.04 2.70
CA VAL A 145 5.72 0.61 2.38
C VAL A 145 4.30 0.14 2.09
N SER A 146 4.07 -0.37 0.89
CA SER A 146 2.81 -1.01 0.55
C SER A 146 2.76 -2.46 1.02
N SER A 147 1.61 -2.86 1.56
CA SER A 147 1.27 -4.20 2.04
C SER A 147 0.86 -5.19 0.94
N GLN A 148 0.69 -4.72 -0.30
CA GLN A 148 -0.20 -5.37 -1.27
C GLN A 148 0.27 -6.76 -1.79
N GLN A 149 -0.45 -7.80 -1.32
CA GLN A 149 -0.73 -9.06 -2.04
C GLN A 149 -2.20 -9.11 -2.51
N GLY A 150 -2.77 -8.10 -3.18
CA GLY A 150 -4.15 -8.25 -3.65
C GLY A 150 -4.81 -7.06 -4.33
N ALA A 151 -4.93 -5.95 -3.62
CA ALA A 151 -5.47 -4.69 -4.10
C ALA A 151 -4.41 -3.88 -4.89
N LEU A 152 -4.93 -2.95 -5.67
CA LEU A 152 -4.20 -2.23 -6.72
C LEU A 152 -3.45 -0.98 -6.23
N VAL A 153 -3.96 -0.36 -5.16
CA VAL A 153 -3.55 0.94 -4.62
C VAL A 153 -3.88 0.95 -3.12
N GLY A 154 -3.03 1.61 -2.34
CA GLY A 154 -3.17 1.84 -0.90
C GLY A 154 -4.29 2.79 -0.46
N GLY A 155 -4.56 2.81 0.84
CA GLY A 155 -5.40 3.82 1.50
C GLY A 155 -4.59 5.04 1.96
N ASP A 156 -3.34 4.82 2.37
CA ASP A 156 -2.44 5.84 2.88
C ASP A 156 -2.11 6.94 1.85
N ILE A 157 -2.19 8.17 2.30
CA ILE A 157 -1.80 9.38 1.58
C ILE A 157 -0.87 10.23 2.45
N TYR A 158 0.07 10.91 1.80
CA TYR A 158 0.83 11.98 2.43
C TYR A 158 1.20 13.07 1.45
N GLU A 159 1.44 14.27 1.96
CA GLU A 159 1.91 15.41 1.19
C GLU A 159 2.75 16.35 2.05
N VAL A 160 3.72 17.00 1.42
CA VAL A 160 4.52 18.05 2.05
C VAL A 160 4.59 19.23 1.10
N VAL A 161 4.14 20.39 1.56
CA VAL A 161 4.13 21.63 0.79
C VAL A 161 4.95 22.67 1.53
N ASP A 162 5.97 23.22 0.86
CA ASP A 162 6.66 24.42 1.32
C ASP A 162 5.88 25.65 0.87
N THR A 163 5.43 26.46 1.82
CA THR A 163 4.49 27.58 1.60
C THR A 163 5.07 28.88 2.14
N PRO A 164 4.53 30.05 1.72
CA PRO A 164 4.90 31.34 2.32
C PRO A 164 4.66 31.44 3.83
N TYR A 165 3.89 30.52 4.40
CA TYR A 165 3.51 30.49 5.82
C TYR A 165 4.27 29.41 6.60
N GLY A 166 5.33 28.84 6.03
CA GLY A 166 6.05 27.70 6.58
C GLY A 166 5.66 26.38 5.90
N ALA A 167 6.41 25.32 6.19
CA ALA A 167 6.12 24.00 5.66
C ALA A 167 4.89 23.38 6.31
N ARG A 168 4.09 22.70 5.49
CA ARG A 168 2.87 22.00 5.90
C ARG A 168 2.91 20.56 5.46
N VAL A 169 2.53 19.68 6.37
CA VAL A 169 2.54 18.24 6.20
C VAL A 169 1.13 17.72 6.40
N LEU A 170 0.74 16.81 5.52
CA LEU A 170 -0.46 16.00 5.62
C LEU A 170 -0.04 14.54 5.60
N ILE A 171 -0.57 13.74 6.52
CA ILE A 171 -0.58 12.29 6.45
C ILE A 171 -2.00 11.80 6.76
N GLY A 172 -2.44 10.74 6.12
CA GLY A 172 -3.77 10.22 6.36
C GLY A 172 -4.00 8.84 5.75
N ASP A 173 -5.11 8.23 6.13
CA ASP A 173 -5.60 6.98 5.54
C ASP A 173 -7.03 7.15 5.04
N VAL A 174 -7.24 6.78 3.78
CA VAL A 174 -8.53 6.81 3.10
C VAL A 174 -9.27 5.52 3.36
N GLN A 175 -10.48 5.61 3.92
CA GLN A 175 -11.31 4.46 4.23
C GLN A 175 -11.48 3.51 3.02
N GLY A 176 -11.11 2.24 3.21
CA GLY A 176 -11.25 1.16 2.25
C GLY A 176 -9.96 0.86 1.49
N LYS A 177 -10.02 0.04 0.42
CA LYS A 177 -8.81 -0.34 -0.35
C LYS A 177 -9.05 -0.36 -1.87
N GLY A 178 -7.97 -0.27 -2.64
CA GLY A 178 -7.97 -0.40 -4.10
C GLY A 178 -8.25 0.91 -4.85
N LEU A 179 -8.44 0.85 -6.18
CA LEU A 179 -8.48 2.03 -7.06
C LEU A 179 -9.50 3.13 -6.67
N ARG A 180 -10.50 2.80 -5.84
CA ARG A 180 -11.52 3.76 -5.40
C ARG A 180 -11.02 4.70 -4.30
N THR A 181 -10.05 4.28 -3.47
CA THR A 181 -9.42 5.14 -2.46
C THR A 181 -8.64 6.27 -3.12
N LEU A 182 -8.07 6.00 -4.30
CA LEU A 182 -7.28 6.96 -5.06
C LEU A 182 -8.07 8.24 -5.40
N GLY A 183 -9.37 8.13 -5.70
CA GLY A 183 -10.19 9.29 -6.03
C GLY A 183 -10.43 10.22 -4.84
N ALA A 184 -10.86 9.67 -3.71
CA ALA A 184 -11.07 10.42 -2.46
C ALA A 184 -9.75 11.01 -1.94
N GLY A 185 -8.67 10.22 -1.95
CA GLY A 185 -7.34 10.69 -1.58
C GLY A 185 -6.85 11.83 -2.48
N ALA A 186 -7.01 11.70 -3.80
CA ALA A 186 -6.65 12.77 -4.74
C ALA A 186 -7.46 14.07 -4.51
N ALA A 187 -8.75 13.96 -4.15
CA ALA A 187 -9.58 15.12 -3.82
C ALA A 187 -9.04 15.85 -2.58
N VAL A 188 -8.71 15.10 -1.51
CA VAL A 188 -8.13 15.66 -0.28
C VAL A 188 -6.74 16.26 -0.55
N LEU A 189 -5.86 15.54 -1.23
CA LEU A 189 -4.51 16.02 -1.59
C LEU A 189 -4.57 17.30 -2.43
N THR A 190 -5.46 17.37 -3.41
CA THR A 190 -5.61 18.57 -4.25
C THR A 190 -6.12 19.76 -3.44
N ALA A 191 -7.14 19.55 -2.60
CA ALA A 191 -7.66 20.60 -1.73
C ALA A 191 -6.59 21.09 -0.73
N PHE A 192 -5.82 20.17 -0.15
CA PHE A 192 -4.70 20.50 0.73
C PHE A 192 -3.63 21.33 0.01
N ARG A 193 -3.17 20.90 -1.18
CA ARG A 193 -2.14 21.62 -1.95
C ARG A 193 -2.53 23.06 -2.26
N GLU A 194 -3.77 23.26 -2.74
CA GLU A 194 -4.29 24.60 -3.06
C GLU A 194 -4.44 25.46 -1.80
N ALA A 195 -5.03 24.89 -0.74
CA ALA A 195 -5.27 25.62 0.50
C ALA A 195 -3.97 25.94 1.25
N ALA A 196 -2.97 25.04 1.19
CA ALA A 196 -1.67 25.22 1.81
C ALA A 196 -0.97 26.50 1.31
N TYR A 197 -1.03 26.77 0.01
CA TYR A 197 -0.41 27.97 -0.57
C TYR A 197 -1.19 29.27 -0.30
N HIS A 198 -2.51 29.19 -0.17
CA HIS A 198 -3.36 30.38 -0.17
C HIS A 198 -3.86 30.80 1.21
N LEU A 199 -4.06 29.85 2.13
CA LEU A 199 -4.66 30.11 3.44
C LEU A 199 -3.58 30.05 4.51
N ARG A 200 -3.48 31.05 5.39
CA ARG A 200 -2.46 31.07 6.46
C ARG A 200 -2.74 30.05 7.57
N SER A 201 -4.01 29.90 7.96
CA SER A 201 -4.43 28.99 9.03
C SER A 201 -4.47 27.54 8.54
N LEU A 202 -3.87 26.62 9.30
CA LEU A 202 -4.04 25.18 9.05
C LEU A 202 -5.50 24.73 9.17
N SER A 203 -6.29 25.35 10.06
CA SER A 203 -7.70 25.03 10.24
C SER A 203 -8.50 25.33 8.98
N ASP A 204 -8.25 26.47 8.35
CA ASP A 204 -8.93 26.85 7.10
C ASP A 204 -8.54 25.89 5.97
N GLY A 205 -7.30 25.38 5.99
CA GLY A 205 -6.83 24.35 5.08
C GLY A 205 -7.56 23.02 5.25
N VAL A 206 -7.75 22.59 6.51
CA VAL A 206 -8.53 21.38 6.84
C VAL A 206 -10.00 21.53 6.44
N ASP A 207 -10.59 22.70 6.62
CA ASP A 207 -11.95 22.98 6.17
C ASP A 207 -12.07 22.94 4.63
N ALA A 208 -11.05 23.42 3.91
CA ALA A 208 -11.00 23.29 2.46
C ALA A 208 -10.91 21.81 2.02
N MET A 209 -10.14 20.98 2.73
CA MET A 209 -10.06 19.53 2.50
C MET A 209 -11.40 18.84 2.74
N GLU A 210 -12.09 19.19 3.83
CA GLU A 210 -13.44 18.71 4.16
C GLU A 210 -14.42 19.04 3.03
N VAL A 211 -14.44 20.29 2.56
CA VAL A 211 -15.27 20.72 1.42
C VAL A 211 -14.91 19.97 0.13
N GLY A 212 -13.61 19.75 -0.12
CA GLY A 212 -13.11 18.99 -1.27
C GLY A 212 -13.62 17.55 -1.28
N LEU A 213 -13.51 16.85 -0.16
CA LEU A 213 -13.97 15.47 -0.03
C LEU A 213 -15.50 15.35 -0.13
N ARG A 214 -16.25 16.28 0.47
CA ARG A 214 -17.72 16.33 0.33
C ARG A 214 -18.15 16.54 -1.12
N ARG A 215 -17.46 17.42 -1.85
CA ARG A 215 -17.71 17.63 -3.28
C ARG A 215 -17.48 16.34 -4.07
N TYR A 216 -16.39 15.63 -3.77
CA TYR A 216 -16.10 14.34 -4.39
C TYR A 216 -17.20 13.30 -4.09
N ASN A 217 -17.53 13.07 -2.81
CA ASN A 217 -18.56 12.12 -2.41
C ASN A 217 -19.92 12.43 -3.06
N SER A 218 -20.37 13.69 -3.00
CA SER A 218 -21.65 14.09 -3.59
C SER A 218 -21.69 13.94 -5.12
N SER A 219 -20.56 14.10 -5.81
CA SER A 219 -20.48 13.84 -7.26
C SER A 219 -20.61 12.36 -7.59
N HIS A 220 -19.93 11.48 -6.86
CA HIS A 220 -19.98 10.03 -7.09
C HIS A 220 -21.32 9.40 -6.72
N THR A 221 -21.97 9.85 -5.64
CA THR A 221 -23.31 9.37 -5.26
C THR A 221 -24.33 9.64 -6.37
N ARG A 222 -24.21 10.77 -7.08
CA ARG A 222 -25.08 11.14 -8.20
C ARG A 222 -24.84 10.29 -9.46
N GLU A 223 -23.58 10.02 -9.80
CA GLU A 223 -23.23 9.24 -10.99
C GLU A 223 -23.69 7.78 -10.90
N ARG A 224 -23.85 7.24 -9.69
CA ARG A 224 -24.04 5.80 -9.44
C ARG A 224 -25.36 5.43 -8.75
N ASN A 225 -26.38 6.28 -8.91
CA ASN A 225 -27.74 6.07 -8.41
C ASN A 225 -27.82 5.73 -6.90
N GLY A 226 -27.02 6.39 -6.06
CA GLY A 226 -27.19 6.36 -4.60
C GLY A 226 -26.88 5.05 -3.88
N SER A 227 -26.16 4.11 -4.52
CA SER A 227 -25.90 2.78 -3.97
C SER A 227 -24.56 2.61 -3.23
N GLU A 228 -23.74 3.66 -3.10
CA GLU A 228 -22.41 3.58 -2.48
C GLU A 228 -22.30 4.44 -1.21
N GLU A 229 -21.54 3.93 -0.25
CA GLU A 229 -21.23 4.57 1.04
C GLU A 229 -20.33 5.80 0.85
N GLU A 230 -20.62 6.86 1.61
CA GLU A 230 -19.77 8.04 1.70
C GLU A 230 -18.40 7.66 2.27
N ARG A 231 -17.33 8.16 1.64
CA ARG A 231 -15.95 7.93 2.08
C ARG A 231 -15.55 8.95 3.12
N PHE A 232 -14.81 8.51 4.11
CA PHE A 232 -14.08 9.40 5.01
C PHE A 232 -12.58 9.16 4.93
N VAL A 233 -11.80 10.13 5.41
CA VAL A 233 -10.34 10.07 5.46
C VAL A 233 -9.91 10.44 6.87
N THR A 234 -9.16 9.56 7.54
CA THR A 234 -8.45 9.94 8.77
C THR A 234 -7.21 10.73 8.35
N ALA A 235 -6.93 11.85 9.00
CA ALA A 235 -5.80 12.67 8.62
C ALA A 235 -5.20 13.43 9.79
N LEU A 236 -3.90 13.63 9.77
CA LEU A 236 -3.18 14.56 10.62
C LEU A 236 -2.57 15.63 9.71
N VAL A 237 -2.90 16.89 9.99
CA VAL A 237 -2.29 18.05 9.32
C VAL A 237 -1.45 18.79 10.34
N PHE A 238 -0.18 19.03 10.01
CA PHE A 238 0.73 19.70 10.92
C PHE A 238 1.78 20.52 10.19
N GLY A 239 2.40 21.46 10.90
CA GLY A 239 3.42 22.34 10.33
C GLY A 239 3.98 23.27 11.39
N VAL A 240 4.95 24.09 10.98
CA VAL A 240 5.55 25.10 11.86
C VAL A 240 4.98 26.46 11.52
N GLU A 241 4.39 27.12 12.51
CA GLU A 241 3.97 28.52 12.45
C GLU A 241 4.94 29.37 13.28
N ARG A 242 5.38 30.51 12.73
CA ARG A 242 6.04 31.56 13.51
C ARG A 242 5.01 32.60 13.92
N ASP A 243 5.08 33.05 15.17
CA ASP A 243 4.37 34.25 15.60
C ASP A 243 4.89 35.43 14.75
N ASP A 244 4.00 36.23 14.16
CA ASP A 244 4.45 37.45 13.49
C ASP A 244 5.15 38.34 14.53
N PRO A 245 6.25 39.02 14.20
CA PRO A 245 6.74 40.09 15.04
C PRO A 245 5.58 41.08 15.22
N ALA A 246 5.21 41.35 16.48
CA ALA A 246 4.21 42.36 16.81
C ALA A 246 4.48 43.64 15.99
N PRO A 247 3.45 44.33 15.46
CA PRO A 247 3.66 45.53 14.67
C PRO A 247 4.60 46.47 15.43
N VAL A 248 5.74 46.79 14.80
CA VAL A 248 6.78 47.64 15.40
C VAL A 248 6.08 48.91 15.88
N PRO A 249 6.13 49.24 17.19
CA PRO A 249 5.49 50.46 17.67
C PRO A 249 6.08 51.64 16.90
N GLU A 250 5.21 52.48 16.32
CA GLU A 250 5.57 53.62 15.47
C GLU A 250 6.43 54.68 16.18
N SER A 251 6.69 54.51 17.49
CA SER A 251 7.48 55.40 18.33
C SER A 251 8.62 54.66 19.04
N PRO A 252 9.88 55.09 18.86
CA PRO A 252 11.05 54.53 19.55
C PRO A 252 11.06 54.71 21.07
N ALA A 253 10.03 55.32 21.66
CA ALA A 253 9.99 55.71 23.07
C ALA A 253 9.43 54.63 24.02
N ASP A 254 8.79 53.57 23.51
CA ASP A 254 8.14 52.54 24.34
C ASP A 254 8.95 51.25 24.53
N THR A 255 10.19 51.19 24.05
CA THR A 255 11.05 50.02 24.23
C THR A 255 11.62 50.01 25.66
N ARG A 256 11.03 49.21 26.56
CA ARG A 256 11.64 48.92 27.87
C ARG A 256 12.95 48.16 27.66
N PRO A 257 14.09 48.63 28.20
CA PRO A 257 15.34 47.88 28.12
C PRO A 257 15.25 46.66 29.06
N GLY A 258 15.25 45.45 28.47
CA GLY A 258 15.26 44.18 29.19
C GLY A 258 14.15 43.18 28.84
N ALA A 259 13.27 43.46 27.88
CA ALA A 259 12.42 42.42 27.29
C ALA A 259 13.30 41.58 26.34
N SER A 260 13.45 40.28 26.64
CA SER A 260 13.88 39.28 25.67
C SER A 260 13.05 39.44 24.39
N ASP A 261 13.72 39.44 23.24
CA ASP A 261 13.10 39.65 21.92
C ASP A 261 11.86 38.75 21.77
N PRO A 262 10.62 39.27 21.68
CA PRO A 262 9.41 38.45 21.71
C PRO A 262 9.13 37.64 20.42
N GLY A 263 10.12 37.48 19.52
CA GLY A 263 9.86 37.20 18.10
C GLY A 263 10.38 35.89 17.52
N ASP A 264 10.84 34.90 18.31
CA ASP A 264 11.57 33.75 17.72
C ASP A 264 11.14 32.35 18.20
N THR A 265 10.04 32.22 18.96
CA THR A 265 9.53 30.90 19.36
C THR A 265 8.72 30.28 18.22
N ALA A 266 9.29 29.29 17.55
CA ALA A 266 8.57 28.47 16.58
C ALA A 266 7.49 27.62 17.29
N LEU A 267 6.28 27.57 16.73
CA LEU A 267 5.19 26.75 17.22
C LEU A 267 4.92 25.63 16.22
N MET A 268 4.94 24.38 16.70
CA MET A 268 4.33 23.27 15.98
C MET A 268 2.82 23.36 16.12
N VAL A 269 2.11 23.35 15.01
CA VAL A 269 0.65 23.38 14.96
C VAL A 269 0.15 22.09 14.36
N LEU A 270 -0.77 21.42 15.04
CA LEU A 270 -1.34 20.14 14.61
C LEU A 270 -2.87 20.18 14.67
N ILE A 271 -3.51 19.53 13.70
CA ILE A 271 -4.94 19.31 13.64
C ILE A 271 -5.19 17.84 13.34
N ASP A 272 -5.74 17.15 14.34
CA ASP A 272 -6.12 15.75 14.25
C ASP A 272 -7.55 15.63 13.67
N CYS A 273 -7.67 14.90 12.57
CA CYS A 273 -8.92 14.52 11.93
C CYS A 273 -9.13 13.00 12.09
N GLY A 274 -9.03 12.50 13.32
CA GLY A 274 -9.30 11.12 13.70
C GLY A 274 -8.20 10.14 13.26
N HIS A 275 -6.96 10.63 13.20
CA HIS A 275 -5.79 9.86 12.78
C HIS A 275 -5.03 9.28 13.97
N VAL A 276 -4.02 8.46 13.69
CA VAL A 276 -3.12 7.92 14.72
C VAL A 276 -2.30 9.05 15.34
N GLN A 277 -2.10 9.00 16.66
CA GLN A 277 -1.39 10.06 17.39
C GLN A 277 0.08 10.15 16.94
N PRO A 278 0.60 11.37 16.72
CA PRO A 278 2.00 11.57 16.40
C PRO A 278 2.87 11.53 17.68
N TYR A 279 4.17 11.37 17.48
CA TYR A 279 5.17 11.40 18.54
C TYR A 279 6.04 12.64 18.42
N LEU A 280 6.23 13.34 19.53
CA LEU A 280 7.21 14.42 19.67
C LEU A 280 8.53 13.82 20.19
N LEU A 281 9.58 13.93 19.39
CA LEU A 281 10.93 13.51 19.74
C LEU A 281 11.73 14.78 20.06
N HIS A 282 12.05 14.96 21.33
CA HIS A 282 12.80 16.11 21.82
C HIS A 282 14.30 15.96 21.54
N ALA A 283 15.02 17.09 21.53
CA ALA A 283 16.46 17.11 21.31
C ALA A 283 17.26 16.35 22.41
N ASP A 284 16.70 16.25 23.62
CA ASP A 284 17.28 15.49 24.73
C ASP A 284 17.07 13.97 24.63
N GLY A 285 16.36 13.51 23.59
CA GLY A 285 16.04 12.10 23.35
C GLY A 285 14.80 11.60 24.08
N THR A 286 14.06 12.47 24.78
CA THR A 286 12.73 12.13 25.31
C THR A 286 11.71 12.01 24.17
N VAL A 287 10.71 11.15 24.37
CA VAL A 287 9.65 10.87 23.39
C VAL A 287 8.31 10.98 24.08
N ASP A 288 7.47 11.90 23.60
CA ASP A 288 6.11 12.07 24.07
C ASP A 288 5.13 11.68 22.96
N GLU A 289 4.13 10.87 23.28
CA GLU A 289 2.98 10.67 22.41
C GLU A 289 2.05 11.87 22.58
N LEU A 290 1.76 12.56 21.47
CA LEU A 290 0.93 13.76 21.49
C LEU A 290 -0.53 13.35 21.48
N ASP A 291 -1.08 13.09 22.67
CA ASP A 291 -2.50 12.78 22.81
C ASP A 291 -3.36 14.03 22.59
N SER A 292 -4.34 13.93 21.70
CA SER A 292 -5.36 14.96 21.54
C SER A 292 -6.50 14.68 22.52
N ALA A 293 -6.65 15.52 23.55
CA ALA A 293 -7.71 15.38 24.54
C ALA A 293 -9.13 15.35 23.92
N GLU A 294 -9.29 15.94 22.73
CA GLU A 294 -10.50 15.90 21.91
C GLU A 294 -10.11 15.64 20.44
N PRO A 295 -10.00 14.38 20.00
CA PRO A 295 -9.66 14.07 18.61
C PRO A 295 -10.79 14.54 17.67
N GLY A 296 -10.42 15.20 16.57
CA GLY A 296 -11.38 15.62 15.56
C GLY A 296 -11.98 14.41 14.83
N LEU A 297 -13.15 14.59 14.22
CA LEU A 297 -13.71 13.54 13.36
C LEU A 297 -12.94 13.43 12.03
N PRO A 298 -12.91 12.23 11.43
CA PRO A 298 -12.43 12.02 10.07
C PRO A 298 -13.01 13.02 9.09
N LEU A 299 -12.20 13.39 8.10
CA LEU A 299 -12.64 14.24 7.00
C LEU A 299 -13.83 13.59 6.29
N GLY A 300 -14.85 14.36 5.99
CA GLY A 300 -16.11 13.88 5.41
C GLY A 300 -17.18 13.54 6.45
N LEU A 301 -16.81 13.46 7.73
CA LEU A 301 -17.72 13.27 8.86
C LEU A 301 -17.84 14.52 9.76
N GLY A 302 -17.19 15.63 9.41
CA GLY A 302 -17.10 16.81 10.26
C GLY A 302 -18.44 17.48 10.58
N ASP A 303 -19.46 17.31 9.74
CA ASP A 303 -20.81 17.88 9.98
C ASP A 303 -21.56 17.21 11.14
N LEU A 304 -21.10 16.04 11.61
CA LEU A 304 -21.78 15.31 12.68
C LEU A 304 -21.63 15.98 14.05
N THR A 305 -20.55 16.74 14.27
CA THR A 305 -20.29 17.44 15.55
C THR A 305 -20.72 18.90 15.52
N GLY A 306 -20.68 19.55 14.36
CA GLY A 306 -21.00 20.98 14.20
C GLY A 306 -20.04 21.94 14.93
N ALA A 307 -18.95 21.42 15.51
CA ALA A 307 -17.93 22.16 16.23
C ALA A 307 -16.63 22.24 15.42
N PRO A 308 -15.88 23.35 15.49
CA PRO A 308 -14.57 23.45 14.85
C PRO A 308 -13.60 22.41 15.44
N ARG A 309 -12.70 21.89 14.61
CA ARG A 309 -11.67 20.95 15.07
C ARG A 309 -10.69 21.65 16.02
N PRO A 310 -10.30 21.02 17.14
CA PRO A 310 -9.28 21.57 18.01
C PRO A 310 -7.95 21.74 17.27
N VAL A 311 -7.28 22.87 17.52
CA VAL A 311 -5.95 23.15 17.00
C VAL A 311 -4.95 23.10 18.14
N GLN A 312 -4.05 22.13 18.10
CA GLN A 312 -2.99 21.98 19.08
C GLN A 312 -1.79 22.86 18.68
N ARG A 313 -1.25 23.62 19.62
CA ARG A 313 -0.05 24.45 19.43
C ARG A 313 0.97 24.10 20.49
N ILE A 314 2.17 23.72 20.06
CA ILE A 314 3.24 23.25 20.93
C ILE A 314 4.49 24.07 20.62
N PRO A 315 5.07 24.79 21.60
CA PRO A 315 6.37 25.42 21.43
C PRO A 315 7.43 24.36 21.11
N ILE A 316 8.24 24.60 20.08
CA ILE A 316 9.31 23.68 19.70
C ILE A 316 10.67 24.36 19.77
N GLU A 317 11.65 23.62 20.28
CA GLU A 317 13.05 24.01 20.25
C GLU A 317 13.69 23.58 18.90
N PRO A 318 14.84 24.14 18.52
CA PRO A 318 15.65 23.58 17.43
C PRO A 318 15.88 22.08 17.60
N ASP A 319 15.96 21.35 16.49
CA ASP A 319 16.17 19.89 16.43
C ASP A 319 15.01 19.04 17.02
N THR A 320 13.91 19.68 17.44
CA THR A 320 12.67 18.98 17.80
C THR A 320 12.08 18.33 16.55
N ARG A 321 11.61 17.09 16.70
CA ARG A 321 11.01 16.31 15.60
C ARG A 321 9.61 15.86 15.93
N VAL A 322 8.73 15.90 14.94
CA VAL A 322 7.41 15.26 15.01
C VAL A 322 7.40 14.09 14.05
N LEU A 323 7.18 12.89 14.59
CA LEU A 323 6.98 11.66 13.82
C LEU A 323 5.49 11.35 13.76
N ALA A 324 4.95 11.33 12.55
CA ALA A 324 3.59 10.88 12.29
C ALA A 324 3.61 9.60 11.45
N CYS A 325 2.66 8.71 11.68
CA CYS A 325 2.54 7.46 10.94
C CYS A 325 1.08 7.05 10.74
N THR A 326 0.85 6.20 9.74
CA THR A 326 -0.46 5.55 9.55
C THR A 326 -0.61 4.34 10.46
N ASP A 327 -1.83 3.82 10.55
CA ASP A 327 -2.18 2.67 11.38
C ASP A 327 -1.47 1.39 10.95
N GLY A 328 -1.09 1.22 9.68
CA GLY A 328 -0.29 0.05 9.27
C GLY A 328 1.12 -0.01 9.87
N VAL A 329 1.55 1.01 10.63
CA VAL A 329 2.71 0.92 11.53
C VAL A 329 2.30 0.45 12.92
N THR A 330 1.38 1.14 13.59
CA THR A 330 0.99 0.85 14.97
C THR A 330 0.21 -0.45 15.10
N GLU A 331 -0.60 -0.78 14.09
CA GLU A 331 -1.36 -2.02 13.97
C GLU A 331 -0.58 -3.16 13.30
N ALA A 332 0.68 -2.94 12.90
CA ALA A 332 1.51 -4.00 12.32
C ALA A 332 1.70 -5.16 13.30
N ARG A 333 1.41 -6.38 12.85
CA ARG A 333 1.47 -7.56 13.74
C ARG A 333 2.61 -8.50 13.40
N CYS A 334 3.26 -9.01 14.44
CA CYS A 334 4.14 -10.16 14.30
C CYS A 334 3.33 -11.46 14.14
N PRO A 335 3.97 -12.61 13.82
CA PRO A 335 3.26 -13.88 13.64
C PRO A 335 2.48 -14.39 14.86
N THR A 336 2.79 -13.91 16.07
CA THR A 336 2.03 -14.23 17.29
C THR A 336 0.82 -13.31 17.48
N GLY A 337 0.68 -12.26 16.67
CA GLY A 337 -0.46 -11.33 16.67
C GLY A 337 -0.25 -10.04 17.46
N GLU A 338 0.89 -9.88 18.13
CA GLU A 338 1.22 -8.69 18.91
C GLU A 338 1.51 -7.49 18.00
N PHE A 339 0.99 -6.33 18.40
CA PHE A 339 1.20 -5.06 17.72
C PHE A 339 2.65 -4.60 17.81
N TYR A 340 3.06 -3.73 16.89
CA TYR A 340 4.40 -3.18 16.86
C TYR A 340 4.57 -2.14 17.98
N PRO A 341 5.52 -2.31 18.91
CA PRO A 341 5.68 -1.43 20.06
C PRO A 341 6.42 -0.14 19.66
N LEU A 342 5.77 0.71 18.88
CA LEU A 342 6.40 1.89 18.27
C LEU A 342 6.99 2.84 19.32
N ALA A 343 6.23 3.21 20.35
CA ALA A 343 6.69 4.11 21.41
C ALA A 343 7.99 3.61 22.09
N ASP A 344 8.02 2.33 22.53
CA ASP A 344 9.19 1.72 23.15
C ASP A 344 10.42 1.73 22.23
N ARG A 345 10.20 1.54 20.92
CA ARG A 345 11.26 1.56 19.91
C ARG A 345 11.80 2.97 19.70
N LEU A 346 10.91 3.97 19.61
CA LEU A 346 11.30 5.37 19.45
C LEU A 346 12.11 5.88 20.63
N SER A 347 11.74 5.55 21.89
CA SER A 347 12.53 5.94 23.06
C SER A 347 13.98 5.43 23.02
N GLY A 348 14.24 4.30 22.36
CA GLY A 348 15.60 3.77 22.17
C GLY A 348 16.37 4.40 21.01
N TRP A 349 15.68 5.09 20.09
CA TRP A 349 16.25 5.61 18.83
C TRP A 349 16.12 7.12 18.67
N ALA A 350 15.49 7.82 19.61
CA ALA A 350 15.22 9.25 19.55
C ALA A 350 16.46 10.15 19.52
N SER A 351 17.66 9.62 19.79
CA SER A 351 18.92 10.36 19.60
C SER A 351 19.56 10.14 18.22
N LEU A 352 19.04 9.21 17.42
CA LEU A 352 19.58 8.94 16.08
C LEU A 352 19.22 10.08 15.11
N PRO A 353 20.09 10.39 14.13
CA PRO A 353 19.74 11.24 13.00
C PRO A 353 18.51 10.71 12.25
N THR A 354 17.67 11.59 11.72
CA THR A 354 16.40 11.23 11.07
C THR A 354 16.52 10.14 10.00
N PRO A 355 17.50 10.17 9.07
CA PRO A 355 17.67 9.10 8.09
C PRO A 355 18.01 7.73 8.71
N GLU A 356 18.77 7.72 9.81
CA GLU A 356 19.13 6.49 10.53
C GLU A 356 17.95 5.94 11.34
N LEU A 357 17.18 6.83 12.00
CA LEU A 357 15.93 6.49 12.68
C LEU A 357 14.95 5.81 11.71
N LEU A 358 14.69 6.43 10.56
CA LEU A 358 13.78 5.91 9.53
C LEU A 358 14.29 4.58 8.96
N GLY A 359 15.59 4.48 8.68
CA GLY A 359 16.21 3.25 8.20
C GLY A 359 16.14 2.11 9.22
N ARG A 360 16.27 2.42 10.51
CA ARG A 360 16.16 1.46 11.62
C ARG A 360 14.71 1.01 11.79
N LEU A 361 13.77 1.94 11.82
CA LEU A 361 12.33 1.68 11.99
C LEU A 361 11.81 0.81 10.85
N ARG A 362 12.14 1.12 9.59
CA ARG A 362 11.74 0.32 8.44
C ARG A 362 12.26 -1.13 8.52
N LYS A 363 13.52 -1.33 8.93
CA LYS A 363 14.10 -2.67 9.08
C LYS A 363 13.48 -3.44 10.24
N ASP A 364 13.19 -2.78 11.36
CA ASP A 364 12.57 -3.42 12.52
C ASP A 364 11.12 -3.80 12.23
N LEU A 365 10.36 -2.95 11.53
CA LEU A 365 8.99 -3.23 11.09
C LEU A 365 8.92 -4.46 10.16
N ASP A 366 9.84 -4.57 9.19
CA ASP A 366 9.96 -5.77 8.33
C ASP A 366 10.31 -7.03 9.13
N ALA A 367 11.22 -6.91 10.10
CA ALA A 367 11.64 -8.02 10.96
C ALA A 367 10.53 -8.49 11.92
N HIS A 368 9.71 -7.56 12.43
CA HIS A 368 8.56 -7.80 13.30
C HIS A 368 7.47 -8.55 12.54
N THR A 369 7.11 -8.05 11.35
CA THR A 369 6.06 -8.63 10.49
C THR A 369 6.49 -9.86 9.70
N LYS A 370 7.79 -10.20 9.69
CA LYS A 370 8.38 -11.24 8.80
C LYS A 370 8.13 -10.96 7.33
N GLY A 371 8.16 -9.68 6.94
CA GLY A 371 7.89 -9.22 5.59
C GLY A 371 6.44 -9.42 5.14
N ARG A 372 5.49 -9.44 6.10
CA ARG A 372 4.06 -9.60 5.86
C ARG A 372 3.28 -8.49 6.56
N LEU A 373 3.30 -7.31 5.96
CA LEU A 373 2.49 -6.18 6.40
C LEU A 373 1.00 -6.45 6.10
N GLN A 374 0.12 -6.14 7.04
CA GLN A 374 -1.33 -6.33 6.90
C GLN A 374 -2.03 -5.14 6.24
N ASP A 375 -1.49 -3.94 6.48
CA ASP A 375 -1.92 -2.70 5.84
C ASP A 375 -0.74 -1.87 5.40
N ASP A 376 -0.99 -0.86 4.57
CA ASP A 376 0.06 0.04 4.13
C ASP A 376 0.64 0.84 5.30
N ALA A 377 1.94 1.13 5.26
CA ALA A 377 2.62 1.85 6.31
C ALA A 377 3.33 3.08 5.74
N ALA A 378 2.92 4.26 6.18
CA ALA A 378 3.61 5.52 5.97
C ALA A 378 4.18 6.04 7.30
N VAL A 379 5.39 6.58 7.24
CA VAL A 379 6.03 7.29 8.35
C VAL A 379 6.63 8.57 7.80
N LEU A 380 6.32 9.70 8.44
CA LEU A 380 6.91 11.01 8.16
C LEU A 380 7.52 11.56 9.43
N VAL A 381 8.67 12.22 9.29
CA VAL A 381 9.34 12.97 10.33
C VAL A 381 9.53 14.39 9.83
N LEU A 382 8.93 15.36 10.51
CA LEU A 382 9.26 16.78 10.36
C LEU A 382 10.27 17.15 11.44
N GLU A 383 11.41 17.67 11.02
CA GLU A 383 12.49 18.14 11.88
C GLU A 383 12.61 19.65 11.76
N HIS A 384 12.54 20.37 12.87
CA HIS A 384 12.72 21.80 12.90
C HIS A 384 14.22 22.13 12.88
N VAL A 385 14.68 22.70 11.77
CA VAL A 385 16.09 23.05 11.52
C VAL A 385 16.15 24.55 11.21
N PRO A 386 16.34 25.41 12.23
CA PRO A 386 16.34 26.86 12.00
C PRO A 386 17.48 27.28 11.07
N GLY A 387 17.14 28.03 10.01
CA GLY A 387 18.12 28.72 9.16
C GLY A 387 18.77 27.89 8.06
N LEU A 388 18.05 26.95 7.43
CA LEU A 388 18.54 26.30 6.21
C LEU A 388 18.69 27.35 5.08
N PRO A 389 19.88 27.47 4.45
CA PRO A 389 19.99 28.27 3.22
C PRO A 389 19.17 27.58 2.13
N GLY A 390 18.10 28.25 1.68
CA GLY A 390 17.18 27.78 0.63
C GLY A 390 17.81 27.72 -0.76
#